data_AF-A0A562SX01-F1
#
_entry.id   AF-A0A562SX01-F1
#
_cell.length_a   1.000
_cell.length_b   1.000
_cell.length_c   1.000
_cell.angle_alpha   90.00
_cell.angle_beta   90.00
_cell.angle_gamma   90.00
#
_symmetry.space_group_name_H-M   'P 1'
#
loop_
_entity.id
_entity.type
_entity.pdbx_description
1 polymer ?
#
loop_
_entity_poly.entity_id
_entity_poly.type
_entity_poly.pdbx_seq_one_letter_code
_entity_poly.pdbx_strand_id
1 'polypeptide(L)'
;MVELVAQYLTFNKQVSIKDVGTFSVEELPARLDFPNRLLHAPEHILHFNTKWSEDELFEQWLQKQSGASQQEVQEQLQHLSDLFQRTLSEEKRFGWKRIGQFSKNEQQIAFVSEFEAAKRAPVTAEKVIRKNAQHSIRVGEQEKTNVEMEELLQTQSRKTLNLWWLFALALFLTALVLILFTLTNHSPQWNRQGNSQKLKLNEMPALYKSR
;
A
#
# COMPACT_ATOMS: atom_id res chain seq x y z
N MET A 1 22.94 5.18 37.42
CA MET A 1 23.05 3.84 36.82
C MET A 1 22.10 3.61 35.66
N VAL A 2 20.77 3.65 35.83
CA VAL A 2 19.81 3.43 34.72
C VAL A 2 20.07 4.34 33.51
N GLU A 3 20.44 5.60 33.73
CA GLU A 3 20.79 6.53 32.65
C GLU A 3 22.06 6.10 31.87
N LEU A 4 23.04 5.51 32.55
CA LEU A 4 24.26 4.99 31.92
C LEU A 4 23.95 3.76 31.07
N VAL A 5 23.03 2.90 31.51
CA VAL A 5 22.50 1.79 30.71
C VAL A 5 21.86 2.30 29.43
N ALA A 6 20.97 3.30 29.53
CA ALA A 6 20.32 3.91 28.37
C ALA A 6 21.33 4.56 27.41
N GLN A 7 22.36 5.21 27.95
CA GLN A 7 23.44 5.80 27.16
C GLN A 7 24.25 4.72 26.43
N TYR A 8 24.62 3.64 27.11
CA TYR A 8 25.37 2.53 26.52
C TYR A 8 24.58 1.86 25.38
N LEU A 9 23.28 1.62 25.58
CA LEU A 9 22.36 1.07 24.58
C LEU A 9 22.31 1.90 23.30
N THR A 10 22.50 3.22 23.40
CA THR A 10 22.50 4.12 22.23
C THR A 10 23.66 3.83 21.27
N PHE A 11 24.80 3.35 21.80
CA PHE A 11 26.01 3.12 21.01
C PHE A 11 26.25 1.63 20.70
N ASN A 12 26.07 0.75 21.69
CA ASN A 12 26.44 -0.66 21.56
C ASN A 12 25.27 -1.56 21.16
N LYS A 13 24.05 -1.01 21.02
CA LYS A 13 22.80 -1.69 20.63
C LYS A 13 22.39 -2.87 21.52
N GLN A 14 23.21 -3.34 22.44
CA GLN A 14 22.89 -4.44 23.34
C GLN A 14 23.59 -4.22 24.68
N VAL A 15 22.92 -4.64 25.76
CA VAL A 15 23.54 -4.73 27.09
C VAL A 15 22.87 -5.85 27.87
N SER A 16 23.67 -6.64 28.56
CA SER A 16 23.17 -7.65 29.51
C SER A 16 23.48 -7.22 30.95
N ILE A 17 22.46 -7.29 31.80
CA ILE A 17 22.57 -6.99 33.22
C ILE A 17 22.19 -8.23 34.01
N LYS A 18 23.11 -8.68 34.87
CA LYS A 18 22.91 -9.82 35.75
C LYS A 18 21.64 -9.67 36.57
N ASP A 19 20.85 -10.73 36.65
CA ASP A 19 19.59 -10.80 37.40
C ASP A 19 18.52 -9.79 36.97
N VAL A 20 18.70 -9.08 35.85
CA VAL A 20 17.67 -8.23 35.23
C VAL A 20 17.28 -8.81 33.88
N GLY A 21 18.26 -9.03 33.01
CA GLY A 21 18.05 -9.49 31.64
C GLY A 21 18.90 -8.76 30.61
N THR A 22 18.66 -9.09 29.35
CA THR A 22 19.32 -8.49 28.19
C THR A 22 18.39 -7.51 27.50
N PHE A 23 18.92 -6.34 27.19
CA PHE A 23 18.29 -5.33 26.34
C PHE A 23 18.98 -5.31 24.99
N SER A 24 18.21 -5.31 23.90
CA SER A 24 18.75 -5.28 22.53
C SER A 24 17.95 -4.35 21.65
N VAL A 25 18.62 -3.45 20.93
CA VAL A 25 18.06 -2.51 19.98
C VAL A 25 18.01 -3.18 18.61
N GLU A 26 16.80 -3.46 18.13
CA GLU A 26 16.54 -3.91 16.77
C GLU A 26 16.27 -2.70 15.87
N GLU A 27 16.84 -2.71 14.67
CA GLU A 27 16.61 -1.68 13.65
C GLU A 27 15.66 -2.25 12.60
N LEU A 28 14.43 -1.72 12.56
CA LEU A 28 13.48 -1.99 11.51
C LEU A 28 13.83 -1.16 10.28
N PRO A 29 13.91 -1.77 9.09
CA PRO A 29 14.26 -1.05 7.87
C PRO A 29 13.18 -0.02 7.50
N ALA A 30 13.54 0.92 6.62
CA ALA A 30 12.57 1.83 6.02
C ALA A 30 11.45 1.05 5.32
N ARG A 31 10.20 1.49 5.50
CA ARG A 31 9.02 0.80 4.97
C ARG A 31 8.27 1.71 4.01
N LEU A 32 7.96 1.18 2.82
CA LEU A 32 7.11 1.86 1.85
C LEU A 32 5.64 1.51 2.13
N ASP A 33 4.86 2.51 2.51
CA ASP A 33 3.41 2.45 2.56
C ASP A 33 2.86 2.78 1.17
N PHE A 34 2.54 1.73 0.41
CA PHE A 34 2.01 1.85 -0.96
C PHE A 34 0.66 2.57 -1.04
N PRO A 35 -0.36 2.24 -0.20
CA PRO A 35 -1.64 2.96 -0.20
C PRO A 35 -1.49 4.47 -0.02
N ASN A 36 -0.66 4.88 0.94
CA ASN A 36 -0.51 6.30 1.30
C ASN A 36 0.62 7.00 0.52
N ARG A 37 1.41 6.25 -0.26
CA ARG A 37 2.61 6.75 -0.96
C ARG A 37 3.60 7.41 -0.01
N LEU A 38 3.78 6.82 1.16
CA LEU A 38 4.69 7.33 2.18
C LEU A 38 5.86 6.37 2.36
N LEU A 39 7.06 6.92 2.49
CA LEU A 39 8.24 6.19 2.91
C LEU A 39 8.49 6.50 4.39
N HIS A 40 8.29 5.48 5.22
CA HIS A 40 8.62 5.51 6.64
C HIS A 40 10.12 5.33 6.81
N ALA A 41 10.72 6.16 7.67
CA ALA A 41 12.12 6.02 8.03
C ALA A 41 12.36 4.71 8.80
N PRO A 42 13.62 4.23 8.87
CA PRO A 42 13.99 3.14 9.75
C PRO A 42 13.61 3.47 11.20
N GLU A 43 13.12 2.47 11.92
CA GLU A 43 12.71 2.59 13.32
C GLU A 43 13.63 1.75 14.20
N HIS A 44 13.85 2.17 15.45
CA HIS A 44 14.58 1.36 16.41
C HIS A 44 13.64 0.92 17.53
N ILE A 45 13.64 -0.37 17.83
CA ILE A 45 12.82 -0.96 18.89
C ILE A 45 13.75 -1.59 19.91
N LEU A 46 13.54 -1.28 21.19
CA LEU A 46 14.24 -1.94 22.28
C LEU A 46 13.47 -3.21 22.67
N HIS A 47 14.14 -4.35 22.60
CA HIS A 47 13.67 -5.64 23.07
C HIS A 47 14.26 -5.95 24.43
N PHE A 48 13.47 -6.59 25.27
CA PHE A 48 13.88 -7.07 26.59
C PHE A 48 13.71 -8.58 26.68
N ASN A 49 14.71 -9.25 27.23
CA ASN A 49 14.70 -10.68 27.51
C ASN A 49 15.18 -10.90 28.95
N THR A 50 14.47 -11.71 29.73
CA THR A 50 14.85 -12.03 31.11
C THR A 50 16.16 -12.83 31.20
N LYS A 51 16.59 -13.49 30.12
CA LYS A 51 17.89 -14.15 30.05
C LYS A 51 19.00 -13.10 30.09
N TRP A 52 20.03 -13.36 30.89
CA TRP A 52 21.23 -12.54 30.98
C TRP A 52 22.48 -13.40 30.79
N SER A 53 23.54 -12.75 30.32
CA SER A 53 24.92 -13.23 30.31
C SER A 53 25.83 -12.19 30.94
N GLU A 54 27.07 -12.56 31.23
CA GLU A 54 28.11 -11.60 31.60
C GLU A 54 28.39 -10.66 30.41
N ASP A 55 28.63 -9.39 30.72
CA ASP A 55 28.89 -8.32 29.75
C ASP A 55 30.10 -7.50 30.21
N GLU A 56 31.30 -8.09 30.03
CA GLU A 56 32.57 -7.48 30.45
C GLU A 56 32.80 -6.11 29.77
N LEU A 57 32.34 -5.95 28.53
CA LEU A 57 32.49 -4.70 27.78
C LEU A 57 31.67 -3.58 28.42
N PHE A 58 30.46 -3.89 28.86
CA PHE A 58 29.63 -2.95 29.60
C PHE A 58 30.25 -2.57 30.95
N GLU A 59 30.77 -3.54 31.71
CA GLU A 59 31.44 -3.29 32.98
C GLU A 59 32.69 -2.40 32.80
N GLN A 60 33.53 -2.71 31.81
CA GLN A 60 34.71 -1.90 31.48
C GLN A 60 34.34 -0.48 31.02
N TRP A 61 33.25 -0.34 30.26
CA TRP A 61 32.76 0.96 29.85
C TRP A 61 32.24 1.78 31.04
N LEU A 62 31.52 1.14 31.97
CA LEU A 62 31.07 1.78 33.20
C LEU A 62 32.24 2.28 34.05
N GLN A 63 33.27 1.46 34.25
CA GLN A 63 34.49 1.87 34.97
C GLN A 63 35.11 3.13 34.36
N LYS A 64 35.23 3.18 33.03
CA LYS A 64 35.77 4.36 32.32
C LYS A 64 34.86 5.58 32.44
N GLN A 65 33.54 5.39 32.41
CA GLN A 65 32.57 6.48 32.40
C GLN A 65 32.34 7.08 33.80
N SER A 66 32.37 6.26 34.85
CA SER A 66 32.17 6.69 36.25
C SER A 66 33.47 7.02 36.98
N GLY A 67 34.61 6.53 36.48
CA GLY A 67 35.91 6.62 37.17
C GLY A 67 36.01 5.72 38.40
N ALA A 68 35.05 4.80 38.58
CA ALA A 68 34.99 3.88 39.72
C ALA A 68 35.84 2.62 39.48
N SER A 69 36.24 1.97 40.57
CA SER A 69 36.90 0.67 40.56
C SER A 69 35.96 -0.44 40.08
N GLN A 70 36.53 -1.58 39.66
CA GLN A 70 35.75 -2.75 39.24
C GLN A 70 34.79 -3.23 40.34
N GLN A 71 35.22 -3.24 41.60
CA GLN A 71 34.40 -3.66 42.73
C GLN A 71 33.19 -2.73 42.92
N GLU A 72 33.40 -1.42 42.89
CA GLU A 72 32.33 -0.43 43.01
C GLU A 72 31.31 -0.55 41.86
N VAL A 73 31.76 -0.79 40.63
CA VAL A 73 30.86 -1.01 39.49
C VAL A 73 30.01 -2.27 39.68
N GLN A 74 30.62 -3.36 40.15
CA GLN A 74 29.89 -4.60 40.43
C GLN A 74 28.86 -4.42 41.54
N GLU A 75 29.21 -3.70 42.61
CA GLU A 75 28.27 -3.36 43.69
C GLU A 75 27.11 -2.48 43.19
N GLN A 76 27.39 -1.48 42.34
CA GLN A 76 26.37 -0.63 41.75
C GLN A 76 25.41 -1.40 40.82
N LEU A 77 25.93 -2.34 40.04
CA LEU A 77 25.11 -3.23 39.20
C LEU A 77 24.28 -4.18 40.05
N GLN A 78 24.86 -4.80 41.08
CA GLN A 78 24.12 -5.67 41.99
C GLN A 78 22.99 -4.91 42.69
N HIS A 79 23.26 -3.70 43.18
CA HIS A 79 22.25 -2.86 43.80
C HIS A 79 21.13 -2.49 42.81
N LEU A 80 21.45 -2.22 41.54
CA LEU A 80 20.45 -1.98 40.50
C LEU A 80 19.58 -3.22 40.25
N SER A 81 20.19 -4.41 40.21
CA SER A 81 19.46 -5.67 40.04
C SER A 81 18.55 -5.98 41.22
N ASP A 82 19.03 -5.77 42.45
CA ASP A 82 18.25 -5.96 43.67
C ASP A 82 17.05 -5.00 43.70
N LEU A 83 17.26 -3.72 43.34
CA LEU A 83 16.18 -2.75 43.22
C LEU A 83 15.16 -3.17 42.15
N PHE A 84 15.62 -3.60 40.98
CA PHE A 84 14.74 -4.07 39.91
C PHE A 84 13.85 -5.23 40.37
N GLN A 85 14.42 -6.23 41.04
CA GLN A 85 13.68 -7.40 41.52
C GLN A 85 12.67 -7.06 42.62
N ARG A 86 13.03 -6.14 43.54
CA ARG A 86 12.13 -5.63 44.58
C ARG A 86 10.97 -4.88 43.95
N THR A 87 11.24 -3.90 43.09
CA THR A 87 10.19 -3.10 42.43
C THR A 87 9.28 -3.96 41.56
N LEU A 88 9.82 -4.97 40.86
CA LEU A 88 9.02 -5.91 40.08
C LEU A 88 8.10 -6.79 40.96
N SER A 89 8.45 -7.02 42.21
CA SER A 89 7.67 -7.82 43.15
C SER A 89 6.61 -6.99 43.90
N GLU A 90 6.94 -5.74 44.22
CA GLU A 90 6.09 -4.82 44.98
C GLU A 90 5.10 -4.05 44.09
N GLU A 91 5.57 -3.57 42.93
CA GLU A 91 4.80 -2.73 42.03
C GLU A 91 4.23 -3.53 40.85
N LYS A 92 2.98 -3.25 40.48
CA LYS A 92 2.38 -3.85 39.27
C LYS A 92 3.04 -3.36 37.99
N ARG A 93 3.53 -2.11 37.98
CA ARG A 93 4.14 -1.46 36.82
C ARG A 93 5.08 -0.34 37.27
N PHE A 94 6.29 -0.32 36.72
CA PHE A 94 7.29 0.73 36.96
C PHE A 94 8.05 1.08 35.68
N GLY A 95 8.73 2.22 35.66
CA GLY A 95 9.38 2.75 34.45
C GLY A 95 10.85 3.10 34.66
N TRP A 96 11.68 2.76 33.68
CA TRP A 96 13.04 3.25 33.52
C TRP A 96 13.10 4.27 32.41
N LYS A 97 13.38 5.51 32.77
CA LYS A 97 13.47 6.65 31.84
C LYS A 97 14.44 6.32 30.69
N ARG A 98 14.01 6.59 29.44
CA ARG A 98 14.75 6.31 28.18
C ARG A 98 14.94 4.83 27.83
N ILE A 99 14.41 3.89 28.63
CA ILE A 99 14.46 2.46 28.36
C ILE A 99 13.04 1.96 28.10
N GLY A 100 12.17 2.05 29.10
CA GLY A 100 10.79 1.58 28.97
C GLY A 100 10.12 1.26 30.28
N GLN A 101 8.92 0.69 30.18
CA GLN A 101 8.08 0.33 31.31
C GLN A 101 8.00 -1.18 31.45
N PHE A 102 8.10 -1.65 32.69
CA PHE A 102 7.99 -3.04 33.08
C PHE A 102 6.68 -3.26 33.81
N SER A 103 6.06 -4.40 33.57
CA SER A 103 4.90 -4.85 34.33
C SER A 103 4.97 -6.36 34.52
N LYS A 104 4.54 -6.83 35.69
CA LYS A 104 4.49 -8.25 35.98
C LYS A 104 3.09 -8.77 35.65
N ASN A 105 2.99 -9.60 34.61
CA ASN A 105 1.82 -10.42 34.37
C ASN A 105 2.06 -11.81 34.99
N GLU A 106 0.99 -12.57 35.21
CA GLU A 106 0.93 -13.83 36.00
C GLU A 106 2.25 -14.62 36.12
N GLN A 107 2.96 -14.88 35.01
CA GLN A 107 4.26 -15.57 34.99
C GLN A 107 5.33 -14.92 34.08
N GLN A 108 5.06 -13.75 33.49
CA GLN A 108 5.96 -13.13 32.51
C GLN A 108 6.10 -11.63 32.76
N ILE A 109 7.33 -11.13 32.57
CA ILE A 109 7.62 -9.70 32.60
C ILE A 109 7.22 -9.13 31.24
N ALA A 110 6.18 -8.31 31.22
CA ALA A 110 5.80 -7.54 30.04
C ALA A 110 6.60 -6.23 30.01
N PHE A 111 7.21 -5.94 28.87
CA PHE A 111 8.04 -4.77 28.64
C PHE A 111 7.48 -3.93 27.51
N VAL A 112 7.40 -2.61 27.71
CA VAL A 112 7.01 -1.62 26.70
C VAL A 112 8.15 -0.63 26.54
N SER A 113 8.76 -0.61 25.36
CA SER A 113 9.86 0.30 25.04
C SER A 113 9.41 1.76 25.07
N GLU A 114 10.17 2.59 25.76
CA GLU A 114 10.13 4.07 25.69
C GLU A 114 11.45 4.59 25.10
N PHE A 115 12.19 3.73 24.40
CA PHE A 115 13.41 4.09 23.71
C PHE A 115 13.08 5.00 22.52
N GLU A 116 13.24 6.30 22.71
CA GLU A 116 13.06 7.29 21.65
C GLU A 116 14.29 7.31 20.74
N ALA A 117 14.29 6.48 19.72
CA ALA A 117 15.06 6.81 18.52
C ALA A 117 14.38 7.97 17.79
N ALA A 118 15.16 8.90 17.24
CA ALA A 118 14.66 10.09 16.57
C ALA A 118 13.64 9.71 15.48
N LYS A 119 12.34 9.90 15.78
CA LYS A 119 11.26 9.64 14.82
C LYS A 119 11.35 10.69 13.72
N ARG A 120 11.68 10.25 12.51
CA ARG A 120 11.65 11.09 11.32
C ARG A 120 10.27 11.03 10.71
N ALA A 121 9.76 12.19 10.30
CA ALA A 121 8.49 12.25 9.59
C ALA A 121 8.56 11.43 8.29
N PRO A 122 7.50 10.69 7.94
CA PRO A 122 7.46 9.98 6.67
C PRO A 122 7.53 10.98 5.51
N VAL A 123 8.18 10.57 4.42
CA VAL A 123 8.34 11.41 3.21
C VAL A 123 7.52 10.85 2.05
N THR A 124 7.02 11.72 1.18
CA THR A 124 6.26 11.30 0.01
C THR A 124 7.12 10.47 -0.95
N ALA A 125 6.63 9.30 -1.34
CA ALA A 125 7.26 8.42 -2.31
C ALA A 125 6.65 8.63 -3.71
N GLU A 126 7.46 9.07 -4.67
CA GLU A 126 7.04 9.22 -6.06
C GLU A 126 7.45 8.00 -6.90
N LYS A 127 6.47 7.45 -7.64
CA LYS A 127 6.73 6.37 -8.58
C LYS A 127 7.33 6.94 -9.86
N VAL A 128 8.63 6.77 -10.06
CA VAL A 128 9.30 7.12 -11.32
C VAL A 128 9.05 6.02 -12.36
N ILE A 129 8.17 6.29 -13.34
CA ILE A 129 7.96 5.42 -14.50
C ILE A 129 8.87 5.89 -15.64
N ARG A 130 9.93 5.13 -15.92
CA ARG A 130 10.83 5.42 -17.05
C ARG A 130 10.27 4.80 -18.32
N LYS A 131 9.59 5.62 -19.13
CA LYS A 131 9.02 5.17 -20.42
C LYS A 131 10.09 4.75 -21.44
N ASN A 132 11.31 5.28 -21.34
CA ASN A 132 12.40 5.05 -22.30
C ASN A 132 13.50 4.12 -21.76
N ALA A 133 13.22 3.30 -20.76
CA ALA A 133 14.21 2.35 -20.26
C ALA A 133 14.38 1.21 -21.27
N GLN A 134 15.51 1.22 -21.98
CA GLN A 134 15.91 0.12 -22.84
C GLN A 134 16.31 -1.06 -21.96
N HIS A 135 15.41 -2.02 -21.80
CA HIS A 135 15.72 -3.30 -21.18
C HIS A 135 16.04 -4.30 -22.29
N SER A 136 17.15 -5.02 -22.15
CA SER A 136 17.40 -6.20 -22.95
C SER A 136 16.42 -7.29 -22.50
N ILE A 137 15.67 -7.83 -23.45
CA ILE A 137 14.77 -8.95 -23.26
C ILE A 137 15.29 -10.09 -24.12
N ARG A 138 15.37 -11.28 -23.53
CA ARG A 138 15.69 -12.49 -24.27
C ARG A 138 14.44 -13.04 -24.94
N VAL A 139 14.45 -13.14 -26.27
CA VAL A 139 13.37 -13.71 -27.09
C VAL A 139 13.92 -14.96 -27.77
N GLY A 140 13.58 -16.14 -27.23
CA GLY A 140 14.15 -17.41 -27.65
C GLY A 140 15.63 -17.53 -27.25
N GLU A 141 16.53 -17.56 -28.24
CA GLU A 141 18.00 -17.61 -28.06
C GLU A 141 18.69 -16.25 -28.26
N GLN A 142 17.95 -15.20 -28.69
CA GLN A 142 18.52 -13.88 -29.00
C GLN A 142 18.16 -12.85 -27.92
N GLU A 143 19.14 -12.04 -27.52
CA GLU A 143 18.90 -10.83 -26.72
C GLU A 143 18.51 -9.69 -27.66
N LYS A 144 17.33 -9.10 -27.45
CA LYS A 144 16.81 -7.95 -28.19
C LYS A 144 16.37 -6.85 -27.24
N THR A 145 16.35 -5.60 -27.67
CA THR A 145 15.85 -4.51 -26.82
C THR A 145 14.33 -4.37 -26.92
N ASN A 146 13.69 -3.84 -25.86
CA ASN A 146 12.24 -3.54 -25.87
C ASN A 146 11.81 -2.69 -27.08
N VAL A 147 12.66 -1.75 -27.50
CA VAL A 147 12.39 -0.83 -28.62
C VAL A 147 12.36 -1.60 -29.94
N GLU A 148 13.30 -2.50 -30.17
CA GLU A 148 13.34 -3.35 -31.38
C GLU A 148 12.13 -4.29 -31.45
N MET A 149 11.68 -4.85 -30.32
CA MET A 149 10.49 -5.70 -30.30
C MET A 149 9.20 -4.92 -30.54
N GLU A 150 9.08 -3.70 -29.99
CA GLU A 150 7.92 -2.84 -30.25
C GLU A 150 7.84 -2.45 -31.73
N GLU A 151 8.97 -2.12 -32.35
CA GLU A 151 9.05 -1.81 -33.78
C GLU A 151 8.70 -3.02 -34.67
N LEU A 152 9.20 -4.22 -34.34
CA LEU A 152 8.89 -5.46 -35.06
C LEU A 152 7.39 -5.81 -34.99
N LEU A 153 6.76 -5.66 -33.82
CA LEU A 153 5.33 -5.91 -33.63
C LEU A 153 4.46 -4.87 -34.36
N GLN A 154 4.84 -3.59 -34.31
CA GLN A 154 4.14 -2.54 -35.04
C GLN A 154 4.25 -2.73 -36.57
N THR A 155 5.37 -3.27 -37.06
CA THR A 155 5.56 -3.57 -38.48
C THR A 155 4.65 -4.70 -38.96
N GLN A 156 4.38 -5.71 -38.11
CA GLN A 156 3.43 -6.79 -38.42
C GLN A 156 1.96 -6.33 -38.37
N SER A 157 1.64 -5.25 -37.66
CA SER A 157 0.28 -4.72 -37.55
C SER A 157 -0.05 -3.62 -38.57
N ARG A 158 0.65 -3.54 -39.72
CA ARG A 158 0.19 -2.67 -40.82
C ARG A 158 -1.20 -3.14 -41.27
N LYS A 159 -2.21 -2.46 -40.74
CA LYS A 159 -3.63 -2.62 -41.08
C LYS A 159 -3.75 -2.75 -42.59
N THR A 160 -4.20 -3.92 -43.04
CA THR A 160 -4.75 -4.04 -44.39
C THR A 160 -5.85 -2.99 -44.48
N LEU A 161 -5.71 -2.06 -45.41
CA LEU A 161 -6.73 -1.04 -45.63
C LEU A 161 -8.02 -1.81 -45.93
N ASN A 162 -8.99 -1.70 -45.04
CA ASN A 162 -10.24 -2.43 -45.17
C ASN A 162 -11.10 -1.69 -46.20
N LEU A 163 -10.90 -1.98 -47.50
CA LEU A 163 -11.65 -1.38 -48.61
C LEU A 163 -13.13 -1.80 -48.63
N TRP A 164 -13.58 -2.67 -47.73
CA TRP A 164 -14.98 -3.12 -47.66
C TRP A 164 -15.96 -1.95 -47.40
N TRP A 165 -15.56 -0.96 -46.60
CA TRP A 165 -16.39 0.23 -46.37
C TRP A 165 -16.68 1.03 -47.64
N LEU A 166 -15.77 0.98 -48.63
CA LEU A 166 -15.91 1.65 -49.90
C LEU A 166 -17.02 1.00 -50.75
N PHE A 167 -17.09 -0.34 -50.73
CA PHE A 167 -18.17 -1.10 -51.36
C PHE A 167 -19.51 -0.84 -50.67
N ALA A 168 -19.54 -0.77 -49.34
CA ALA A 168 -20.75 -0.43 -48.59
C ALA A 168 -21.27 0.97 -48.94
N LEU A 169 -20.37 1.95 -49.08
CA LEU A 169 -20.72 3.32 -49.49
C LEU A 169 -21.26 3.38 -50.93
N ALA A 170 -20.63 2.65 -51.86
CA ALA A 170 -21.08 2.57 -53.24
C ALA A 170 -22.49 1.97 -53.37
N LEU A 171 -22.78 0.91 -52.61
CA LEU A 171 -24.09 0.26 -52.59
C LEU A 171 -25.17 1.15 -51.98
N PHE A 172 -24.83 1.91 -50.94
CA PHE A 172 -25.76 2.89 -50.36
C PHE A 172 -26.16 3.98 -51.36
N LEU A 173 -25.20 4.52 -52.12
CA LEU A 173 -25.47 5.53 -53.14
C LEU A 173 -26.34 4.99 -54.28
N THR A 174 -26.10 3.77 -54.75
CA THR A 174 -26.92 3.18 -55.83
C THR A 174 -28.36 2.94 -55.37
N ALA A 175 -28.57 2.47 -54.14
CA ALA A 175 -29.90 2.31 -53.56
C ALA A 175 -30.63 3.66 -53.45
N LEU A 176 -29.94 4.72 -53.03
CA LEU A 176 -30.52 6.05 -52.88
C LEU A 176 -30.97 6.64 -54.23
N VAL A 177 -30.17 6.44 -55.29
CA VAL A 177 -30.54 6.84 -56.66
C VAL A 177 -31.79 6.09 -57.14
N LEU A 178 -31.88 4.77 -56.90
CA LEU A 178 -33.05 3.97 -57.28
C LEU A 178 -34.33 4.41 -56.54
N ILE A 179 -34.22 4.72 -55.25
CA ILE A 179 -35.36 5.21 -54.45
C ILE A 179 -35.84 6.56 -54.99
N LEU A 180 -34.92 7.49 -55.26
CA LEU A 180 -35.28 8.80 -55.82
C LEU A 180 -35.93 8.65 -57.20
N PHE A 181 -35.37 7.81 -58.07
CA PHE A 181 -35.91 7.56 -59.41
C PHE A 181 -37.34 7.02 -59.38
N THR A 182 -37.62 6.04 -58.50
CA THR A 182 -38.97 5.46 -58.38
C THR A 182 -39.98 6.46 -57.83
N LEU A 183 -39.59 7.34 -56.90
CA LEU A 183 -40.46 8.40 -56.38
C LEU A 183 -40.81 9.45 -57.44
N THR A 184 -39.89 9.80 -58.35
CA THR A 184 -40.17 10.76 -59.43
C THR A 184 -40.98 10.15 -60.58
N ASN A 185 -40.80 8.87 -60.90
CA ASN A 185 -41.42 8.25 -62.08
C ASN A 185 -42.70 7.46 -61.80
N HIS A 186 -42.97 7.11 -60.54
CA HIS A 186 -44.20 6.43 -60.14
C HIS A 186 -44.94 7.24 -59.08
N SER A 187 -46.15 7.70 -59.39
CA SER A 187 -47.07 8.24 -58.38
C SER A 187 -47.31 7.18 -57.29
N PRO A 188 -47.10 7.49 -56.00
CA PRO A 188 -47.23 6.50 -54.93
C PRO A 188 -48.68 6.06 -54.77
N GLN A 189 -49.01 4.87 -55.28
CA GLN A 189 -50.28 4.20 -55.04
C GLN A 189 -50.30 3.60 -53.63
N TRP A 190 -50.38 4.46 -52.61
CA TRP A 190 -50.35 4.09 -51.19
C TRP A 190 -51.73 3.69 -50.63
N ASN A 191 -52.57 3.01 -51.40
CA ASN A 191 -53.87 2.56 -50.92
C ASN A 191 -54.14 1.12 -51.35
N ARG A 192 -53.78 0.16 -50.48
CA ARG A 192 -54.46 -1.14 -50.32
C ARG A 192 -53.85 -1.90 -49.15
N GLN A 193 -54.22 -1.50 -47.93
CA GLN A 193 -54.28 -2.38 -46.76
C GLN A 193 -55.05 -1.64 -45.64
N GLY A 194 -56.38 -1.61 -45.76
CA GLY A 194 -57.28 -1.04 -44.75
C GLY A 194 -58.70 -1.56 -44.94
N ASN A 195 -59.21 -2.27 -43.94
CA ASN A 195 -60.53 -2.93 -43.92
C ASN A 195 -61.67 -1.90 -44.10
N SER A 196 -62.48 -2.02 -45.16
CA SER A 196 -63.50 -1.05 -45.54
C SER A 196 -64.93 -1.61 -45.46
N GLN A 197 -65.29 -2.24 -44.34
CA GLN A 197 -66.70 -2.48 -44.00
C GLN A 197 -67.17 -1.45 -42.96
N LYS A 198 -68.11 -0.58 -43.36
CA LYS A 198 -68.75 0.39 -42.46
C LYS A 198 -69.95 -0.26 -41.77
N LEU A 199 -69.97 -0.28 -40.43
CA LEU A 199 -71.12 -0.64 -39.61
C LEU A 199 -72.18 0.47 -39.72
N LYS A 200 -73.43 0.11 -40.02
CA LYS A 200 -74.56 1.06 -40.08
C LYS A 200 -75.16 1.22 -38.68
N LEU A 201 -75.05 2.42 -38.10
CA LEU A 201 -75.94 2.90 -37.04
C LEU A 201 -76.96 3.86 -37.67
N ASN A 202 -78.24 3.63 -37.42
CA ASN A 202 -79.32 4.54 -37.77
C ASN A 202 -79.92 5.07 -36.45
N GLU A 203 -79.64 6.33 -36.11
CA GLU A 203 -80.27 7.03 -34.98
C GLU A 203 -81.37 7.99 -35.46
N MET A 204 -82.44 8.07 -34.67
CA MET A 204 -83.67 8.86 -34.88
C MET A 204 -83.46 10.37 -34.67
N PRO A 205 -84.17 11.25 -35.40
CA PRO A 205 -84.93 12.36 -34.77
C PRO A 205 -86.17 12.81 -35.61
N ALA A 206 -87.10 13.68 -35.22
CA ALA A 206 -87.47 14.39 -33.99
C ALA A 206 -88.93 14.90 -34.13
N LEU A 207 -89.52 15.25 -32.98
CA LEU A 207 -90.89 15.70 -32.72
C LEU A 207 -91.30 17.05 -33.34
N TYR A 208 -92.62 17.21 -33.42
CA TYR A 208 -93.54 18.19 -34.01
C TYR A 208 -93.26 19.70 -33.78
N LYS A 209 -93.76 20.57 -34.70
CA LYS A 209 -93.74 22.04 -34.59
C LYS A 209 -95.16 22.63 -34.60
N SER A 210 -95.40 23.58 -33.71
CA SER A 210 -96.67 24.28 -33.42
C SER A 210 -97.25 25.14 -34.56
N ARG A 211 -98.58 25.09 -34.72
CA ARG A 211 -99.45 26.28 -34.69
C ARG A 211 -100.88 25.88 -34.34
#